data_AF-A0A8J3NPW0-F1
#
_entry.id   AF-A0A8J3NPW0-F1
#
_cell.length_a   1.000
_cell.length_b   1.000
_cell.length_c   1.000
_cell.angle_alpha   90.00
_cell.angle_beta   90.00
_cell.angle_gamma   90.00
#
_symmetry.space_group_name_H-M   'P 1'
#
loop_
_entity.id
_entity.type
_entity.pdbx_description
1 polymer ?
#
loop_
_entity_poly.entity_id
_entity_poly.type
_entity_poly.pdbx_seq_one_letter_code
_entity_poly.pdbx_strand_id
1 'polypeptide(L)'
;MWGHLAALVVMSSALIVGPMSPACACSCAEPDPVKNAAWADLVFVGVVVDVDRPAFSMSSGDLMTARLTVERVDKGSAAGHVEIKTAVEGPSCGFGFVEGTRYLIYSRDGQTSICAGNRMLGAAPEVELDSDVPVAALVAGAATVVVVALALWWVLRRRGTPRPVAGPVDDGPAGAPGQDSA
;
A
#
# COMPACT_ATOMS: atom_id res chain seq x y z
N MET A 1 34.82 41.61 -44.54
CA MET A 1 33.78 40.54 -44.68
C MET A 1 33.74 39.57 -43.49
N TRP A 2 34.85 39.20 -42.84
CA TRP A 2 34.85 38.24 -41.70
C TRP A 2 34.15 38.75 -40.42
N GLY A 3 34.22 40.06 -40.14
CA GLY A 3 33.61 40.65 -38.94
C GLY A 3 32.07 40.62 -38.91
N HIS A 4 31.42 40.72 -40.07
CA HIS A 4 29.96 40.61 -40.17
C HIS A 4 29.47 39.19 -39.93
N LEU A 5 30.24 38.19 -40.36
CA LEU A 5 29.94 36.77 -40.11
C LEU A 5 30.08 36.46 -38.61
N ALA A 6 31.13 36.95 -37.94
CA ALA A 6 31.29 36.79 -36.50
C ALA A 6 30.17 37.48 -35.71
N ALA A 7 29.78 38.70 -36.10
CA ALA A 7 28.68 39.43 -35.46
C ALA A 7 27.34 38.72 -35.64
N LEU A 8 27.04 38.20 -36.84
CA LEU A 8 25.82 37.44 -37.10
C LEU A 8 25.77 36.12 -36.33
N VAL A 9 26.89 35.42 -36.20
CA VAL A 9 26.99 34.17 -35.40
C VAL A 9 26.79 34.45 -33.91
N VAL A 10 27.41 35.50 -33.36
CA VAL A 10 27.22 35.88 -31.95
C VAL A 10 25.77 36.32 -31.67
N MET A 11 25.18 37.12 -32.56
CA MET A 11 23.80 37.60 -32.41
C MET A 11 22.76 36.48 -32.53
N SER A 12 23.00 35.49 -33.40
CA SER A 12 22.13 34.31 -33.51
C SER A 12 22.29 33.34 -32.34
N SER A 13 23.51 33.23 -31.77
CA SER A 13 23.77 32.40 -30.58
C SER A 13 23.05 32.93 -29.34
N ALA A 14 22.98 34.26 -29.19
CA ALA A 14 22.31 34.91 -28.08
C ALA A 14 20.78 34.71 -28.07
N LEU A 15 20.16 34.44 -29.23
CA LEU A 15 18.72 34.18 -29.32
C LEU A 15 18.31 32.77 -28.86
N ILE A 16 19.23 31.82 -28.85
CA ILE A 16 18.96 30.42 -28.49
C ILE A 16 18.96 30.22 -26.96
N VAL A 17 19.67 31.08 -26.22
CA VAL A 17 19.77 31.04 -24.76
C VAL A 17 18.78 32.02 -24.11
N GLY A 18 17.57 32.13 -24.67
CA GLY A 18 16.46 32.79 -23.98
C GLY A 18 15.88 31.87 -22.91
N PRO A 19 15.48 32.37 -21.72
CA PRO A 19 14.77 31.55 -20.75
C PRO A 19 13.46 31.06 -21.35
N MET A 20 13.36 29.75 -21.61
CA MET A 20 12.15 29.07 -22.01
C MET A 20 11.18 29.08 -20.82
N SER A 21 10.45 30.17 -20.67
CA SER A 21 9.40 30.30 -19.67
C SER A 21 8.31 29.29 -20.04
N PRO A 22 7.79 28.48 -19.10
CA PRO A 22 6.66 27.62 -19.41
C PRO A 22 5.52 28.50 -19.90
N ALA A 23 5.07 28.26 -21.13
CA ALA A 23 3.89 28.92 -21.65
C ALA A 23 2.68 28.44 -20.83
N CYS A 24 2.33 29.18 -19.78
CA CYS A 24 1.05 29.00 -19.09
C CYS A 24 -0.07 29.44 -20.03
N ALA A 25 -0.46 28.58 -20.96
CA ALA A 25 -1.65 28.79 -21.78
C ALA A 25 -2.94 28.71 -20.93
N CYS A 26 -2.85 28.07 -19.76
CA CYS A 26 -3.94 28.00 -18.82
C CYS A 26 -4.04 29.28 -17.98
N SER A 27 -5.10 30.08 -18.19
CA SER A 27 -5.45 31.22 -17.33
C SER A 27 -6.70 30.88 -16.53
N CYS A 28 -6.51 30.50 -15.26
CA CYS A 28 -7.61 30.24 -14.35
C CYS A 28 -8.11 31.56 -13.72
N ALA A 29 -9.41 31.63 -13.42
CA ALA A 29 -9.91 32.64 -12.50
C ALA A 29 -9.45 32.33 -11.06
N GLU A 30 -9.52 33.34 -10.18
CA GLU A 30 -9.27 33.15 -8.75
C GLU A 30 -10.17 32.02 -8.20
N PRO A 31 -9.62 31.04 -7.46
CA PRO A 31 -10.40 29.92 -6.94
C PRO A 31 -11.48 30.40 -5.96
N ASP A 32 -12.73 30.00 -6.23
CA ASP A 32 -13.88 30.25 -5.35
C ASP A 32 -14.56 28.90 -5.04
N PRO A 33 -14.50 28.41 -3.78
CA PRO A 33 -15.00 27.08 -3.44
C PRO A 33 -16.50 26.93 -3.68
N VAL A 34 -17.29 28.00 -3.56
CA VAL A 34 -18.75 27.95 -3.80
C VAL A 34 -19.02 27.78 -5.28
N LYS A 35 -18.33 28.55 -6.13
CA LYS A 35 -18.46 28.42 -7.60
C LYS A 35 -17.91 27.10 -8.11
N ASN A 36 -16.78 26.63 -7.56
CA ASN A 36 -16.17 25.35 -7.93
C ASN A 36 -17.09 24.18 -7.56
N ALA A 37 -17.67 24.21 -6.36
CA ALA A 37 -18.67 23.22 -5.93
C ALA A 37 -19.95 23.30 -6.76
N ALA A 38 -20.38 24.48 -7.22
CA ALA A 38 -21.52 24.63 -8.13
C ALA A 38 -21.21 24.06 -9.52
N TRP A 39 -19.97 24.20 -9.98
CA TRP A 39 -19.51 23.62 -11.24
C TRP A 39 -19.39 22.09 -11.17
N ALA A 40 -18.79 21.54 -10.11
CA ALA A 40 -18.56 20.11 -9.99
C ALA A 40 -19.87 19.30 -9.87
N ASP A 41 -19.93 18.10 -10.46
CA ASP A 41 -20.99 17.12 -10.20
C ASP A 41 -20.62 16.19 -9.03
N LEU A 42 -19.33 16.01 -8.79
CA LEU A 42 -18.74 15.20 -7.75
C LEU A 42 -17.62 15.99 -7.05
N VAL A 43 -17.71 16.09 -5.72
CA VAL A 43 -16.67 16.66 -4.85
C VAL A 43 -16.35 15.64 -3.77
N PHE A 44 -15.09 15.24 -3.67
CA PHE A 44 -14.70 14.21 -2.73
C PHE A 44 -13.24 14.36 -2.28
N VAL A 45 -12.95 13.80 -1.11
CA VAL A 45 -11.59 13.55 -0.65
C VAL A 45 -11.23 12.11 -0.96
N GLY A 46 -10.07 11.92 -1.59
CA GLY A 46 -9.56 10.60 -1.93
C GLY A 46 -8.05 10.55 -2.00
N VAL A 47 -7.52 9.33 -1.96
CA VAL A 47 -6.09 9.03 -2.06
C VAL A 47 -5.81 8.46 -3.43
N VAL A 48 -4.83 9.02 -4.14
CA VAL A 48 -4.38 8.49 -5.42
C VAL A 48 -3.65 7.18 -5.20
N VAL A 49 -4.14 6.10 -5.80
CA VAL A 49 -3.54 4.76 -5.68
C VAL A 49 -2.82 4.32 -6.95
N ASP A 50 -3.08 4.98 -8.08
CA ASP A 50 -2.49 4.66 -9.38
C ASP A 50 -2.67 5.86 -10.33
N VAL A 51 -1.66 6.16 -11.14
CA VAL A 51 -1.74 7.18 -12.21
C VAL A 51 -1.30 6.57 -13.54
N ASP A 52 -2.27 6.29 -14.40
CA ASP A 52 -2.03 5.82 -15.76
C ASP A 52 -1.79 7.00 -16.71
N ARG A 53 -0.61 7.00 -17.33
CA ARG A 53 -0.18 8.02 -18.29
C ARG A 53 0.11 7.37 -19.64
N PRO A 54 -0.27 8.00 -20.76
CA PRO A 54 0.15 7.53 -22.08
C PRO A 54 1.68 7.54 -22.17
N ALA A 55 2.25 6.46 -22.71
CA ALA A 55 3.71 6.29 -22.84
C ALA A 55 4.37 7.39 -23.68
N PHE A 56 3.64 7.93 -24.64
CA PHE A 56 4.03 9.07 -25.46
C PHE A 56 2.85 10.02 -25.56
N SER A 57 3.06 11.29 -25.20
CA SER A 57 2.12 12.37 -25.45
C SER A 57 2.37 12.90 -26.87
N MET A 58 1.42 12.70 -27.77
CA MET A 58 1.46 13.20 -29.15
C MET A 58 0.65 14.49 -29.32
N SER A 59 -0.23 14.79 -28.36
CA SER A 59 -1.12 15.94 -28.40
C SER A 59 -1.27 16.60 -27.03
N SER A 60 -1.48 17.92 -27.02
CA SER A 60 -1.84 18.67 -25.82
C SER A 60 -3.18 18.23 -25.21
N GLY A 61 -4.01 17.51 -25.96
CA GLY A 61 -5.27 16.94 -25.51
C GLY A 61 -5.17 15.52 -24.92
N ASP A 62 -3.97 14.95 -24.85
CA ASP A 62 -3.80 13.61 -24.29
C ASP A 62 -4.11 13.63 -22.79
N LEU A 63 -4.90 12.66 -22.36
CA LEU A 63 -5.39 12.55 -20.99
C LEU A 63 -4.59 11.49 -20.23
N MET A 64 -4.31 11.76 -18.97
CA MET A 64 -3.96 10.76 -17.98
C MET A 64 -5.17 10.43 -17.10
N THR A 65 -5.17 9.24 -16.53
CA THR A 65 -6.22 8.76 -15.63
C THR A 65 -5.62 8.50 -14.25
N ALA A 66 -6.09 9.19 -13.23
CA ALA A 66 -5.76 8.88 -11.85
C ALA A 66 -6.88 8.04 -11.23
N ARG A 67 -6.52 6.93 -10.59
CA ARG A 67 -7.44 6.12 -9.80
C ARG A 67 -7.30 6.52 -8.34
N LEU A 68 -8.41 6.92 -7.72
CA LEU A 68 -8.45 7.39 -6.34
C LEU A 68 -9.34 6.48 -5.50
N THR A 69 -8.88 6.12 -4.31
CA THR A 69 -9.72 5.53 -3.27
C THR A 69 -10.49 6.66 -2.57
N VAL A 70 -11.82 6.57 -2.57
CA VAL A 70 -12.70 7.58 -1.97
C VAL A 70 -12.72 7.42 -0.46
N GLU A 71 -12.39 8.49 0.27
CA GLU A 71 -12.46 8.53 1.74
C GLU A 71 -13.73 9.24 2.23
N ARG A 72 -14.11 10.34 1.56
CA ARG A 72 -15.29 11.13 1.91
C ARG A 72 -15.85 11.80 0.67
N VAL A 73 -17.17 11.81 0.53
CA VAL A 73 -17.87 12.54 -0.53
C VAL A 73 -18.54 13.76 0.08
N ASP A 74 -18.17 14.94 -0.42
CA ASP A 74 -18.75 16.23 0.00
C ASP A 74 -19.91 16.66 -0.94
N LYS A 75 -19.92 16.20 -2.19
CA LYS A 75 -21.03 16.37 -3.17
C LYS A 75 -21.06 15.22 -4.16
N GLY A 76 -22.25 14.79 -4.58
CA GLY A 76 -22.43 13.73 -5.57
C GLY A 76 -22.49 12.34 -4.94
N SER A 77 -22.16 11.31 -5.71
CA SER A 77 -22.14 9.92 -5.25
C SER A 77 -20.95 9.17 -5.83
N ALA A 78 -20.10 8.63 -4.96
CA ALA A 78 -18.95 7.83 -5.31
C ALA A 78 -18.60 6.88 -4.15
N ALA A 79 -18.09 5.69 -4.46
CA ALA A 79 -17.65 4.72 -3.46
C ALA A 79 -16.53 3.84 -4.01
N GLY A 80 -15.67 3.33 -3.12
CA GLY A 80 -14.55 2.48 -3.49
C GLY A 80 -13.50 3.25 -4.29
N HIS A 81 -13.36 2.93 -5.58
CA HIS A 81 -12.40 3.58 -6.47
C HIS A 81 -13.12 4.43 -7.51
N VAL A 82 -12.57 5.61 -7.78
CA VAL A 82 -13.03 6.51 -8.85
C VAL A 82 -11.86 6.83 -9.76
N GLU A 83 -12.12 6.83 -11.06
CA GLU A 83 -11.18 7.28 -12.07
C GLU A 83 -11.46 8.75 -12.41
N ILE A 84 -10.42 9.57 -12.34
CA ILE A 84 -10.47 10.98 -12.67
C ILE A 84 -9.48 11.25 -13.79
N LYS A 85 -9.96 11.84 -14.88
CA LYS A 85 -9.14 12.16 -16.05
C LYS A 85 -8.74 13.63 -16.05
N THR A 86 -7.56 13.91 -16.56
CA THR A 86 -7.06 15.27 -16.74
C THR A 86 -5.99 15.28 -17.82
N ALA A 87 -5.72 16.44 -18.41
CA ALA A 87 -4.63 16.55 -19.39
C ALA A 87 -3.29 16.16 -18.75
N VAL A 88 -2.42 15.52 -19.52
CA VAL A 88 -1.07 15.14 -19.06
C VAL A 88 -0.24 16.38 -18.71
N GLU A 89 -0.42 17.44 -19.49
CA GLU A 89 0.43 18.63 -19.48
C GLU A 89 -0.21 19.79 -18.73
N GLY A 90 0.56 20.44 -17.85
CA GLY A 90 0.14 21.64 -17.11
C GLY A 90 -0.28 22.81 -18.01
N PRO A 91 0.43 23.12 -19.12
CA PRO A 91 -0.01 24.12 -20.10
C PRO A 91 -1.41 23.86 -20.67
N SER A 92 -1.83 22.59 -20.75
CA SER A 92 -3.17 22.17 -21.18
C SER A 92 -4.20 22.15 -20.04
N CYS A 93 -3.92 22.84 -18.93
CA CYS A 93 -4.71 22.81 -17.70
C CYS A 93 -4.74 21.44 -16.98
N GLY A 94 -3.76 20.59 -17.23
CA GLY A 94 -3.60 19.29 -16.57
C GLY A 94 -3.37 19.41 -15.07
N PHE A 95 -4.00 18.54 -14.29
CA PHE A 95 -3.80 18.48 -12.84
C PHE A 95 -2.80 17.37 -12.47
N GLY A 96 -1.65 17.74 -11.90
CA GLY A 96 -0.58 16.79 -11.54
C GLY A 96 -0.90 15.94 -10.31
N PHE A 97 -1.51 14.76 -10.53
CA PHE A 97 -1.68 13.77 -9.48
C PHE A 97 -0.36 13.10 -9.08
N VAL A 98 -0.20 12.86 -7.78
CA VAL A 98 0.92 12.12 -7.18
C VAL A 98 0.36 10.92 -6.43
N GLU A 99 0.88 9.73 -6.71
CA GLU A 99 0.51 8.50 -6.00
C GLU A 99 0.78 8.60 -4.50
N GLY A 100 -0.04 7.93 -3.69
CA GLY A 100 0.04 7.97 -2.23
C GLY A 100 -0.33 9.34 -1.62
N THR A 101 -0.79 10.29 -2.43
CA THR A 101 -1.19 11.63 -1.96
C THR A 101 -2.70 11.75 -1.86
N ARG A 102 -3.16 12.42 -0.80
CA ARG A 102 -4.56 12.74 -0.54
C ARG A 102 -4.92 14.09 -1.15
N TYR A 103 -6.07 14.15 -1.81
CA TYR A 103 -6.57 15.37 -2.45
C TYR A 103 -8.05 15.59 -2.14
N LEU A 104 -8.45 16.87 -2.07
CA LEU A 104 -9.81 17.31 -2.32
C LEU A 104 -9.96 17.56 -3.82
N ILE A 105 -10.89 16.84 -4.46
CA ILE A 105 -11.12 16.86 -5.89
C ILE A 105 -12.49 17.47 -6.19
N TYR A 106 -12.52 18.38 -7.15
CA TYR A 106 -13.71 18.89 -7.79
C TYR A 106 -13.72 18.34 -9.21
N SER A 107 -14.66 17.47 -9.53
CA SER A 107 -14.76 16.89 -10.87
C SER A 107 -16.11 17.18 -11.51
N ARG A 108 -16.10 17.17 -12.84
CA ARG A 108 -17.30 17.18 -13.67
C ARG A 108 -17.14 16.13 -14.76
N ASP A 109 -18.13 15.26 -14.95
CA ASP A 109 -18.13 14.22 -15.99
C ASP A 109 -16.88 13.31 -15.92
N GLY A 110 -16.40 13.03 -14.70
CA GLY A 110 -15.18 12.23 -14.46
C GLY A 110 -13.87 12.93 -14.83
N GLN A 111 -13.88 14.25 -15.05
CA GLN A 111 -12.71 15.03 -15.42
C GLN A 111 -12.42 16.15 -14.42
N THR A 112 -11.15 16.54 -14.35
CA THR A 112 -10.69 17.69 -13.56
C THR A 112 -9.58 18.45 -14.27
N SER A 113 -9.30 19.66 -13.80
CA SER A 113 -8.19 20.50 -14.26
C SER A 113 -7.52 21.22 -13.10
N ILE A 114 -6.40 21.90 -13.37
CA ILE A 114 -5.77 22.80 -12.40
C ILE A 114 -6.68 23.97 -11.97
N CYS A 115 -7.66 24.35 -12.80
CA CYS A 115 -8.60 25.41 -12.50
C CYS A 115 -9.82 24.95 -11.68
N ALA A 116 -10.02 23.65 -11.49
CA ALA A 116 -11.21 23.12 -10.84
C ALA A 116 -11.30 23.45 -9.33
N GLY A 117 -10.19 23.89 -8.73
CA GLY A 117 -10.11 24.17 -7.29
C GLY A 117 -9.62 23.01 -6.44
N ASN A 118 -9.01 22.00 -7.08
CA ASN A 118 -8.41 20.87 -6.38
C ASN A 118 -7.36 21.31 -5.36
N ARG A 119 -7.27 20.59 -4.24
CA ARG A 119 -6.30 20.88 -3.19
C ARG A 119 -5.59 19.62 -2.72
N MET A 120 -4.26 19.68 -2.67
CA MET A 120 -3.43 18.67 -2.02
C MET A 120 -3.59 18.77 -0.50
N LEU A 121 -3.94 17.67 0.15
CA LEU A 121 -4.12 17.57 1.59
C LEU A 121 -2.91 16.94 2.29
N GLY A 122 -1.94 16.45 1.53
CA GLY A 122 -0.70 15.84 2.03
C GLY A 122 -0.61 14.35 1.67
N ALA A 123 0.45 13.69 2.13
CA ALA A 123 0.57 12.24 2.00
C ALA A 123 -0.62 11.54 2.67
N ALA A 124 -1.06 10.44 2.08
CA ALA A 124 -1.96 9.53 2.77
C ALA A 124 -1.26 9.03 4.05
N PRO A 125 -1.96 8.93 5.18
CA PRO A 125 -1.42 8.30 6.37
C PRO A 125 -1.06 6.87 5.99
N GLU A 126 0.20 6.51 6.20
CA GLU A 126 0.60 5.11 6.16
C GLU A 126 -0.27 4.37 7.17
N VAL A 127 -1.05 3.41 6.69
CA VAL A 127 -1.78 2.50 7.56
C VAL A 127 -0.71 1.57 8.14
N GLU A 128 0.00 2.05 9.17
CA GLU A 128 0.68 1.17 10.09
C GLU A 128 -0.41 0.28 10.66
N LEU A 129 -0.47 -0.98 10.19
CA LEU A 129 -1.08 -2.03 10.99
C LEU A 129 -0.24 -2.12 12.26
N ASP A 130 -0.50 -1.25 13.22
CA ASP A 130 -0.01 -1.41 14.57
C ASP A 130 -0.55 -2.76 15.02
N SER A 131 0.36 -3.72 15.13
CA SER A 131 0.03 -5.03 15.64
C SER A 131 -0.10 -4.84 17.15
N ASP A 132 -1.28 -4.38 17.57
CA ASP A 132 -1.72 -4.18 18.96
C ASP A 132 -1.61 -5.45 19.83
N VAL A 133 -1.17 -6.57 19.27
CA VAL A 133 -0.74 -7.73 20.04
C VAL A 133 0.76 -7.62 20.26
N PRO A 134 1.21 -7.18 21.45
CA PRO A 134 2.63 -7.10 21.73
C PRO A 134 3.22 -8.49 21.52
N VAL A 135 4.33 -8.56 20.78
CA VAL A 135 5.07 -9.82 20.54
C VAL A 135 5.33 -10.56 21.86
N ALA A 136 5.46 -9.81 22.97
CA ALA A 136 5.52 -10.34 24.33
C ALA A 136 4.32 -11.21 24.73
N ALA A 137 3.09 -10.87 24.34
CA ALA A 137 1.89 -11.66 24.62
C ALA A 137 1.89 -12.98 23.83
N LEU A 138 2.35 -12.98 22.58
CA LEU A 138 2.51 -14.20 21.77
C LEU A 138 3.58 -15.12 22.36
N VAL A 139 4.71 -14.55 22.79
CA VAL A 139 5.81 -15.30 23.42
C VAL A 139 5.39 -15.86 24.77
N ALA A 140 4.67 -15.09 25.59
CA ALA A 140 4.15 -15.55 26.88
C ALA A 140 3.11 -16.68 26.72
N GLY A 141 2.21 -16.55 25.73
CA GLY A 141 1.26 -17.60 25.38
C GLY A 141 1.96 -18.90 24.94
N ALA A 142 2.96 -18.80 24.06
CA ALA A 142 3.73 -19.97 23.63
C ALA A 142 4.50 -20.63 24.80
N ALA A 143 5.15 -19.83 25.65
CA ALA A 143 5.92 -20.34 26.78
C ALA A 143 5.04 -21.09 27.79
N THR A 144 3.85 -20.58 28.10
CA THR A 144 2.91 -21.23 29.02
C THR A 144 2.41 -22.58 28.48
N VAL A 145 2.09 -22.67 27.18
CA VAL A 145 1.69 -23.93 26.54
C VAL A 145 2.80 -24.98 26.61
N VAL A 146 4.05 -24.57 26.33
CA VAL A 146 5.21 -25.48 26.39
C VAL A 146 5.45 -25.98 27.81
N VAL A 147 5.40 -25.11 28.82
CA VAL A 147 5.60 -25.50 30.22
C VAL A 147 4.51 -26.49 30.68
N VAL A 148 3.24 -26.24 30.33
CA VAL A 148 2.13 -27.14 30.66
C VAL A 148 2.30 -28.50 29.97
N ALA A 149 2.68 -28.53 28.70
CA ALA A 149 2.93 -29.76 27.96
C ALA A 149 4.07 -30.58 28.57
N LEU A 150 5.18 -29.93 28.95
CA LEU A 150 6.31 -30.58 29.62
C LEU A 150 5.93 -31.11 31.00
N ALA A 151 5.16 -30.35 31.78
CA ALA A 151 4.67 -30.79 33.09
C ALA A 151 3.74 -32.00 32.98
N LEU A 152 2.77 -31.96 32.05
CA LEU A 152 1.87 -33.07 31.77
C LEU A 152 2.62 -34.32 31.33
N TRP A 153 3.57 -34.18 30.39
CA TRP A 153 4.41 -35.27 29.93
C TRP A 153 5.22 -35.90 31.08
N TRP A 154 5.81 -35.08 31.95
CA TRP A 154 6.57 -35.55 33.10
C TRP A 154 5.70 -36.30 34.12
N VAL A 155 4.49 -35.81 34.39
CA VAL A 155 3.53 -36.46 35.29
C VAL A 155 3.08 -37.80 34.72
N LEU A 156 2.74 -37.86 33.43
CA LEU A 156 2.35 -39.10 32.76
C LEU A 156 3.49 -40.13 32.78
N ARG A 157 4.73 -39.69 32.56
CA ARG A 157 5.91 -40.56 32.60
C ARG A 157 6.20 -41.10 34.00
N ARG A 158 5.95 -40.33 35.06
CA ARG A 158 6.08 -40.79 36.46
C ARG A 158 5.01 -41.77 36.89
N ARG A 159 3.81 -41.69 36.33
CA ARG A 159 2.70 -42.64 36.58
C ARG A 159 2.85 -43.95 35.81
N GLY A 160 3.75 -43.99 34.83
CA GLY A 160 3.95 -45.12 33.94
C GLY A 160 4.94 -46.19 34.42
N THR A 161 5.27 -46.31 35.72
CA THR A 161 5.96 -47.52 36.20
C THR A 161 4.94 -48.66 36.36
N PRO A 162 4.92 -49.69 35.50
CA PRO A 162 4.06 -50.83 35.69
C PRO A 162 4.55 -51.59 36.93
N ARG A 163 3.66 -51.89 37.88
CA ARG A 163 3.99 -52.83 38.96
C ARG A 163 4.27 -54.21 38.35
N PRO A 164 5.38 -54.88 38.67
CA PRO A 164 5.51 -56.29 38.35
C PRO A 164 4.47 -57.06 39.17
N VAL A 165 3.54 -57.73 38.48
CA VAL A 165 2.66 -58.72 39.10
C VAL A 165 3.51 -59.97 39.32
N ALA A 166 3.91 -60.21 40.57
CA ALA A 166 4.56 -61.46 40.96
C ALA A 166 3.51 -62.59 40.89
N GLY A 167 3.65 -63.48 39.90
CA GLY A 167 2.95 -64.76 39.88
C GLY A 167 3.62 -65.74 40.87
N PRO A 168 2.87 -66.72 41.44
CA PRO A 168 3.42 -67.67 42.39
C PRO A 168 4.47 -68.59 41.75
N VAL A 169 5.59 -68.78 42.45
CA VAL A 169 6.63 -69.78 42.16
C VAL A 169 6.27 -71.04 42.94
N ASP A 170 5.93 -72.12 42.23
CA ASP A 170 5.84 -73.47 42.80
C ASP A 170 7.24 -74.11 42.75
N ASP A 171 7.88 -74.24 43.91
CA ASP A 171 9.12 -75.00 44.11
C ASP A 171 8.79 -76.45 44.49
N GLY A 172 9.03 -77.40 43.59
CA GLY A 172 9.03 -78.85 43.86
C GLY A 172 10.47 -79.40 43.88
N PRO A 173 10.91 -80.12 44.93
CA PRO A 173 12.32 -80.45 45.10
C PRO A 173 12.77 -81.67 44.27
N ALA A 174 13.99 -81.55 43.73
CA ALA A 174 14.76 -82.64 43.14
C ALA A 174 15.43 -83.49 44.22
N GLY A 175 15.42 -84.82 44.04
CA GLY A 175 16.09 -85.78 44.91
C GLY A 175 16.31 -87.16 44.27
N ALA A 176 17.23 -87.22 43.29
CA ALA A 176 18.30 -88.21 43.02
C ALA A 176 18.06 -89.77 43.14
N PRO A 177 19.05 -90.66 42.87
CA PRO A 177 19.01 -91.54 41.67
C PRO A 177 19.19 -93.06 41.93
N GLY A 178 18.93 -93.91 40.91
CA GLY A 178 19.67 -95.17 40.71
C GLY A 178 18.87 -96.50 40.52
N GLN A 179 19.37 -97.28 39.54
CA GLN A 179 19.43 -98.76 39.42
C GLN A 179 18.28 -99.57 38.76
N ASP A 180 18.65 -100.14 37.60
CA ASP A 180 18.65 -101.55 37.17
C ASP A 180 17.39 -102.46 37.23
N SER A 181 17.27 -103.24 36.14
CA SER A 181 16.74 -104.62 36.00
C SER A 181 15.36 -104.80 35.34
N ALA A 182 15.40 -105.36 34.11
CA ALA A 182 14.69 -106.56 33.61
C ALA A 182 14.22 -106.41 32.15
#